data_AF-A0A9D2CY60-F1
#
_entry.id   AF-A0A9D2CY60-F1
#
_cell.length_a   1.000
_cell.length_b   1.000
_cell.length_c   1.000
_cell.angle_alpha   90.00
_cell.angle_beta   90.00
_cell.angle_gamma   90.00
#
_symmetry.space_group_name_H-M   'P 1'
#
loop_
_entity.id
_entity.type
_entity.pdbx_description
1 polymer ?
#
loop_
_entity_poly.entity_id
_entity_poly.type
_entity_poly.pdbx_seq_one_letter_code
_entity_poly.pdbx_strand_id
1 'polypeptide(L)'
;MKKYYRNYRRRGNTVFFAVMGAIFAGLGVLALFFMEPAAVWSAVCFVAAAALLTVPMFVVHATYAVEGGRLHVRVLFPKKIPVAGIGAIVISAYDSYRRWKGFQPETFKAGSGAEYNVPSVSFLRECDENELDLCDTRTYTRITYKRQLLFDAALDFDFLRAFADAGYAGKVYVSESIYGQYAPAFDEIFGKNDPRVIVYGRIPKELEKFRKNA
;
A
#
# COMPACT_ATOMS: atom_id res chain seq x y z
N MET A 1 4.26 5.36 -19.95
CA MET A 1 3.65 4.78 -18.73
C MET A 1 3.73 5.76 -17.54
N LYS A 2 2.58 6.24 -17.04
CA LYS A 2 2.51 7.04 -15.80
C LYS A 2 2.85 6.14 -14.60
N LYS A 3 3.72 6.62 -13.70
CA LYS A 3 4.21 5.86 -12.54
C LYS A 3 3.56 6.37 -11.27
N TYR A 4 3.15 5.43 -10.42
CA TYR A 4 2.52 5.70 -9.15
C TYR A 4 3.41 5.19 -8.02
N TYR A 5 3.28 5.77 -6.83
CA TYR A 5 4.10 5.41 -5.68
C TYR A 5 3.34 4.51 -4.73
N ARG A 6 3.98 3.41 -4.32
CA ARG A 6 3.39 2.44 -3.40
C ARG A 6 3.08 3.05 -2.04
N ASN A 7 3.95 3.95 -1.55
CA ASN A 7 3.86 4.53 -0.23
C ASN A 7 3.39 5.98 -0.28
N TYR A 8 2.38 6.29 0.53
CA TYR A 8 1.86 7.64 0.70
C TYR A 8 2.90 8.60 1.34
N ARG A 9 3.50 8.21 2.48
CA ARG A 9 4.50 9.03 3.21
C ARG A 9 5.94 8.78 2.74
N ARG A 10 6.25 9.07 1.48
CA ARG A 10 7.62 8.89 0.94
C ARG A 10 8.64 9.87 1.51
N ARG A 11 8.29 11.16 1.56
CA ARG A 11 9.25 12.25 1.86
C ARG A 11 9.86 12.13 3.26
N GLY A 12 9.01 11.91 4.28
CA GLY A 12 9.48 11.77 5.67
C GLY A 12 10.41 10.57 5.85
N ASN A 13 10.09 9.44 5.23
CA ASN A 13 10.92 8.24 5.29
C ASN A 13 12.26 8.45 4.56
N THR A 14 12.25 9.05 3.36
CA THR A 14 13.49 9.37 2.63
C THR A 14 14.43 10.25 3.45
N VAL A 15 13.90 11.29 4.11
CA VAL A 15 14.71 12.18 4.97
C VAL A 15 15.30 11.40 6.16
N PHE A 16 14.49 10.57 6.83
CA PHE A 16 14.97 9.76 7.95
C PHE A 16 16.15 8.86 7.54
N PHE A 17 16.02 8.12 6.43
CA PHE A 17 17.08 7.25 5.96
C PHE A 17 18.34 8.01 5.50
N ALA A 18 18.17 9.17 4.87
CA ALA A 18 19.29 10.03 4.47
C ALA A 18 20.07 10.54 5.69
N VAL A 19 19.36 11.03 6.72
CA VAL A 19 19.97 11.53 7.96
C VAL A 19 20.70 10.39 8.69
N MET A 20 20.05 9.24 8.87
CA MET A 20 20.68 8.09 9.52
C MET A 20 21.89 7.59 8.73
N GLY A 21 21.80 7.51 7.40
CA GLY A 21 22.93 7.13 6.54
C GLY A 21 24.12 8.07 6.68
N ALA A 22 23.88 9.38 6.71
CA ALA A 22 24.93 10.38 6.93
C ALA A 22 25.58 10.26 8.32
N ILE A 23 24.79 10.01 9.37
CA ILE A 23 25.31 9.77 10.72
C ILE A 23 26.24 8.55 10.73
N PHE A 24 25.82 7.43 10.14
CA PHE A 24 26.65 6.22 10.06
C PHE A 24 27.92 6.42 9.24
N ALA A 25 27.87 7.21 8.16
CA ALA A 25 29.07 7.56 7.41
C ALA A 25 30.05 8.37 8.26
N GLY A 26 29.56 9.36 9.03
CA GLY A 26 30.36 10.14 9.97
C GLY A 26 30.97 9.28 11.08
N LEU A 27 30.18 8.37 11.67
CA LEU A 27 30.66 7.41 12.66
C LEU A 27 31.73 6.48 12.07
N GLY A 28 31.61 6.08 10.81
CA GLY A 28 32.62 5.29 10.11
C GLY A 28 33.96 6.01 9.99
N VAL A 29 33.94 7.31 9.68
CA VAL A 29 35.16 8.15 9.68
C VAL A 29 35.75 8.26 11.08
N LEU A 30 34.93 8.51 12.11
CA LEU A 30 35.41 8.61 13.49
C LEU A 30 36.00 7.28 14.00
N ALA A 31 35.39 6.14 13.64
CA ALA A 31 35.87 4.82 14.02
C ALA A 31 37.28 4.51 13.50
N LEU A 32 37.70 5.14 12.39
CA LEU A 32 39.08 5.00 11.89
C LEU A 32 40.13 5.59 12.85
N PHE A 33 39.75 6.59 13.65
CA PHE A 33 40.67 7.31 14.55
C PHE A 33 40.54 6.88 16.02
N PHE A 34 39.36 6.40 16.43
CA PHE A 34 39.02 6.27 17.85
C PHE A 34 38.62 4.86 18.30
N MET A 35 38.57 3.86 17.40
CA MET A 35 38.15 2.51 17.75
C MET A 35 39.17 1.46 17.35
N GLU A 36 39.32 0.41 18.16
CA GLU A 36 40.11 -0.78 17.82
C GLU A 36 39.22 -2.04 17.79
N PRO A 37 39.33 -2.89 16.76
CA PRO A 37 40.09 -2.69 15.52
C PRO A 37 39.38 -1.70 14.56
N ALA A 38 40.07 -0.61 14.20
CA ALA A 38 39.54 0.52 13.44
C ALA A 38 38.89 0.12 12.10
N ALA A 39 39.55 -0.78 11.37
CA ALA A 39 39.09 -1.25 10.06
C ALA A 39 37.74 -1.99 10.14
N VAL A 40 37.49 -2.76 11.21
CA VAL A 40 36.25 -3.52 11.35
C VAL A 40 35.09 -2.57 11.66
N TRP A 41 35.26 -1.69 12.64
CA TRP A 41 34.21 -0.77 13.06
C TRP A 41 33.85 0.24 11.96
N SER A 42 34.86 0.79 11.28
CA SER A 42 34.63 1.66 10.13
C SER A 42 33.92 0.93 8.97
N ALA A 43 34.32 -0.31 8.65
CA ALA A 43 33.66 -1.10 7.61
C ALA A 43 32.18 -1.37 7.94
N VAL A 44 31.87 -1.75 9.19
CA VAL A 44 30.48 -1.94 9.65
C VAL A 44 29.66 -0.67 9.48
N CYS A 45 30.20 0.48 9.91
CA CYS A 45 29.53 1.77 9.78
C CYS A 45 29.29 2.17 8.32
N PHE A 46 30.27 1.99 7.44
CA PHE A 46 30.10 2.30 6.01
C PHE A 46 29.12 1.36 5.31
N VAL A 47 29.13 0.07 5.62
CA VAL A 47 28.14 -0.88 5.11
C VAL A 47 26.74 -0.51 5.57
N ALA A 48 26.57 -0.15 6.85
CA ALA A 48 25.29 0.31 7.37
C ALA A 48 24.84 1.62 6.69
N ALA A 49 25.75 2.58 6.49
CA ALA A 49 25.46 3.82 5.78
C ALA A 49 25.00 3.54 4.33
N ALA A 50 25.72 2.70 3.61
CA ALA A 50 25.37 2.31 2.23
C ALA A 50 24.00 1.63 2.18
N ALA A 51 23.70 0.72 3.11
CA ALA A 51 22.39 0.09 3.21
C ALA A 51 21.28 1.13 3.47
N LEU A 52 21.48 2.03 4.43
CA LEU A 52 20.51 3.07 4.78
C LEU A 52 20.24 4.04 3.63
N LEU A 53 21.23 4.33 2.79
CA LEU A 53 21.08 5.20 1.63
C LEU A 53 20.46 4.50 0.42
N THR A 54 20.67 3.19 0.25
CA THR A 54 20.22 2.45 -0.94
C THR A 54 18.87 1.77 -0.77
N VAL A 55 18.57 1.20 0.40
CA VAL A 55 17.28 0.54 0.71
C VAL A 55 16.05 1.42 0.41
N PRO A 56 16.04 2.74 0.70
CA PRO A 56 14.90 3.60 0.40
C PRO A 56 14.52 3.63 -1.08
N MET A 57 15.49 3.46 -1.99
CA MET A 57 15.19 3.42 -3.43
C MET A 57 14.27 2.26 -3.81
N PHE A 58 14.36 1.14 -3.09
CA PHE A 58 13.61 -0.08 -3.39
C PHE A 58 12.35 -0.26 -2.55
N VAL A 59 12.32 0.32 -1.35
CA VAL A 59 11.22 0.16 -0.40
C VAL A 59 10.35 1.42 -0.33
N VAL A 60 10.95 2.60 -0.14
CA VAL A 60 10.24 3.87 0.01
C VAL A 60 9.77 4.40 -1.35
N HIS A 61 10.65 4.35 -2.35
CA HIS A 61 10.39 4.76 -3.72
C HIS A 61 9.91 3.59 -4.61
N ALA A 62 9.37 2.54 -3.99
CA ALA A 62 8.66 1.50 -4.71
C ALA A 62 7.56 2.13 -5.58
N THR A 63 7.56 1.79 -6.86
CA THR A 63 6.60 2.32 -7.83
C THR A 63 5.81 1.21 -8.47
N TYR A 64 4.63 1.55 -8.97
CA TYR A 64 3.80 0.63 -9.75
C TYR A 64 3.14 1.37 -10.92
N ALA A 65 2.76 0.63 -11.95
CA ALA A 65 2.11 1.16 -13.13
C ALA A 65 1.44 0.04 -13.93
N VAL A 66 0.51 0.40 -14.80
CA VAL A 66 -0.16 -0.54 -15.71
C VAL A 66 0.19 -0.19 -17.16
N GLU A 67 0.58 -1.20 -17.94
CA GLU A 67 0.90 -1.07 -19.37
C GLU A 67 0.74 -2.43 -20.05
N GLY A 68 0.13 -2.46 -21.24
CA GLY A 68 -0.02 -3.68 -22.05
C GLY A 68 -0.71 -4.85 -21.31
N GLY A 69 -1.76 -4.57 -20.54
CA GLY A 69 -2.50 -5.59 -19.78
C GLY A 69 -1.70 -6.22 -18.63
N ARG A 70 -0.63 -5.56 -18.17
CA ARG A 70 0.22 -6.02 -17.06
C ARG A 70 0.38 -4.92 -16.02
N LEU A 71 0.33 -5.32 -14.75
CA LEU A 71 0.73 -4.53 -13.60
C LEU A 71 2.24 -4.69 -13.39
N HIS A 72 2.98 -3.60 -13.59
CA HIS A 72 4.40 -3.48 -13.35
C HIS A 72 4.64 -2.98 -11.93
N VAL A 73 5.31 -3.78 -11.10
CA VAL A 73 5.67 -3.43 -9.73
C VAL A 73 7.19 -3.33 -9.63
N ARG A 74 7.69 -2.13 -9.36
CA ARG A 74 9.11 -1.86 -9.13
C ARG A 74 9.37 -1.74 -7.65
N VAL A 75 9.78 -2.86 -7.07
CA VAL A 75 10.35 -2.99 -5.72
C VAL A 75 11.77 -3.54 -5.84
N LEU A 76 12.38 -4.00 -4.75
CA LEU A 76 13.71 -4.64 -4.76
C LEU A 76 13.83 -5.73 -5.83
N PHE A 77 12.80 -6.55 -5.97
CA PHE A 77 12.65 -7.53 -7.04
C PHE A 77 11.47 -7.15 -7.94
N PRO A 78 11.73 -6.56 -9.12
CA PRO A 78 10.66 -6.15 -10.02
C PRO A 78 9.75 -7.31 -10.40
N LYS A 79 8.44 -7.08 -10.41
CA LYS A 79 7.43 -8.07 -10.78
C LYS A 79 6.55 -7.53 -11.89
N LYS A 80 6.10 -8.43 -12.76
CA LYS A 80 5.08 -8.17 -13.77
C LYS A 80 3.93 -9.14 -13.52
N ILE A 81 2.72 -8.63 -13.36
CA ILE A 81 1.54 -9.42 -13.03
C ILE A 81 0.53 -9.20 -14.14
N PRO A 82 0.11 -10.24 -14.88
CA PRO A 82 -0.97 -10.10 -15.86
C PRO A 82 -2.24 -9.63 -15.17
N VAL A 83 -2.92 -8.62 -15.74
CA VAL A 83 -4.20 -8.11 -15.20
C VAL A 83 -5.24 -9.23 -15.13
N ALA A 84 -5.27 -10.11 -16.13
CA ALA A 84 -6.12 -11.30 -16.15
C ALA A 84 -5.82 -12.33 -15.04
N GLY A 85 -4.64 -12.27 -14.40
CA GLY A 85 -4.28 -13.13 -13.27
C GLY A 85 -4.67 -12.57 -11.90
N ILE A 86 -5.32 -11.40 -11.86
CA ILE A 86 -5.85 -10.79 -10.65
C ILE A 86 -7.34 -11.12 -10.61
N GLY A 87 -7.78 -11.91 -9.62
CA GLY A 87 -9.19 -12.29 -9.50
C GLY A 87 -10.01 -11.33 -8.65
N ALA A 88 -9.36 -10.60 -7.72
CA ALA A 88 -10.02 -9.64 -6.86
C ALA A 88 -9.13 -8.46 -6.50
N ILE A 89 -9.75 -7.30 -6.30
CA ILE A 89 -9.12 -6.15 -5.65
C ILE A 89 -9.91 -5.77 -4.41
N VAL A 90 -9.21 -5.47 -3.33
CA VAL A 90 -9.79 -5.00 -2.07
C VAL A 90 -9.29 -3.57 -1.83
N ILE A 91 -10.23 -2.65 -1.69
CA ILE A 91 -9.99 -1.23 -1.46
C ILE A 91 -10.39 -0.92 -0.02
N SER A 92 -9.39 -0.62 0.81
CA SER A 92 -9.52 -0.43 2.25
C SER A 92 -8.69 0.75 2.72
N ALA A 93 -8.78 1.12 4.01
CA ALA A 93 -8.01 2.24 4.53
C ALA A 93 -6.51 1.95 4.50
N TYR A 94 -5.73 2.86 3.94
CA TYR A 94 -4.28 2.80 4.02
C TYR A 94 -3.84 3.03 5.47
N ASP A 95 -3.08 2.10 6.01
CA ASP A 95 -2.53 2.21 7.36
C ASP A 95 -1.00 2.27 7.37
N SER A 96 -0.47 2.91 8.40
CA SER A 96 0.95 2.95 8.67
C SER A 96 1.21 2.65 10.15
N TYR A 97 2.38 2.06 10.42
CA TYR A 97 2.79 1.81 11.79
C TYR A 97 3.14 3.14 12.47
N ARG A 98 2.39 3.48 13.52
CA ARG A 98 2.64 4.63 14.38
C ARG A 98 3.40 4.12 15.60
N ARG A 99 4.60 4.67 15.84
CA ARG A 99 5.52 4.29 16.94
C ARG A 99 4.74 3.95 18.21
N TRP A 100 4.80 2.67 18.62
CA TRP A 100 4.19 2.13 19.85
C TRP A 100 2.65 2.16 19.93
N LYS A 101 1.95 2.62 18.88
CA LYS A 101 0.49 2.67 18.81
C LYS A 101 -0.10 1.66 17.81
N GLY A 102 0.75 0.82 17.22
CA GLY A 102 0.34 -0.16 16.21
C GLY A 102 0.07 0.46 14.84
N PHE A 103 -0.64 -0.29 14.00
CA PHE A 103 -1.09 0.19 12.69
C PHE A 103 -2.32 1.07 12.85
N GLN A 104 -2.27 2.28 12.31
CA GLN A 104 -3.40 3.21 12.31
C GLN A 104 -3.69 3.70 10.89
N PRO A 105 -4.96 3.91 10.53
CA PRO A 105 -5.34 4.55 9.29
C PRO A 105 -4.63 5.90 9.11
N GLU A 106 -4.14 6.13 7.91
CA GLU A 106 -3.52 7.38 7.51
C GLU A 106 -4.60 8.32 6.98
N THR A 107 -4.65 9.54 7.50
CA THR A 107 -5.59 10.57 7.04
C THR A 107 -4.86 11.72 6.37
N PHE A 108 -5.56 12.45 5.51
CA PHE A 108 -5.15 13.76 5.04
C PHE A 108 -6.25 14.78 5.32
N LYS A 109 -5.83 16.03 5.55
CA LYS A 109 -6.73 17.16 5.73
C LYS A 109 -6.98 17.81 4.39
N ALA A 110 -8.24 17.89 3.99
CA ALA A 110 -8.64 18.71 2.85
C ALA A 110 -8.50 20.20 3.19
N GLY A 111 -8.52 21.06 2.17
CA GLY A 111 -8.53 22.52 2.38
C GLY A 111 -9.73 23.03 3.20
N SER A 112 -10.82 22.25 3.25
CA SER A 112 -11.99 22.50 4.11
C SER A 112 -11.79 22.16 5.59
N GLY A 113 -10.65 21.57 5.97
CA GLY A 113 -10.36 21.11 7.32
C GLY A 113 -10.89 19.70 7.65
N ALA A 114 -11.72 19.12 6.78
CA ALA A 114 -12.19 17.75 6.94
C ALA A 114 -11.05 16.73 6.76
N GLU A 115 -11.05 15.70 7.61
CA GLU A 115 -10.10 14.59 7.54
C GLU A 115 -10.67 13.43 6.73
N TYR A 116 -9.91 12.97 5.75
CA TYR A 116 -10.25 11.84 4.89
C TYR A 116 -9.22 10.73 5.04
N ASN A 117 -9.68 9.49 5.04
CA ASN A 117 -8.80 8.32 5.03
C ASN A 117 -8.12 8.23 3.68
N VAL A 118 -6.80 7.99 3.67
CA VAL A 118 -6.08 7.66 2.45
C VAL A 118 -6.53 6.27 2.01
N PRO A 119 -7.09 6.09 0.80
CA PRO A 119 -7.47 4.77 0.33
C PRO A 119 -6.23 3.94 -0.04
N SER A 120 -6.36 2.63 0.06
CA SER A 120 -5.37 1.65 -0.38
C SER A 120 -6.01 0.65 -1.32
N VAL A 121 -5.18 -0.01 -2.14
CA VAL A 121 -5.61 -1.11 -3.01
C VAL A 121 -4.73 -2.31 -2.75
N SER A 122 -5.37 -3.45 -2.57
CA SER A 122 -4.75 -4.77 -2.43
C SER A 122 -5.21 -5.66 -3.56
N PHE A 123 -4.27 -6.13 -4.37
CA PHE A 123 -4.49 -7.04 -5.49
C PHE A 123 -4.34 -8.48 -5.00
N LEU A 124 -5.38 -9.29 -5.20
CA LEU A 124 -5.45 -10.67 -4.76
C LEU A 124 -5.65 -11.60 -5.96
N ARG A 125 -5.12 -12.82 -5.85
CA ARG A 125 -5.47 -13.90 -6.80
C ARG A 125 -6.93 -14.29 -6.65
N GLU A 126 -7.37 -14.49 -5.41
CA GLU A 126 -8.71 -14.89 -5.02
C GLU A 126 -9.06 -14.20 -3.70
N CYS A 127 -10.36 -14.05 -3.41
CA CYS A 127 -10.87 -13.42 -2.20
C CYS A 127 -12.05 -14.22 -1.67
N ASP A 128 -12.00 -14.64 -0.41
CA ASP A 128 -13.14 -15.24 0.27
C ASP A 128 -14.05 -14.14 0.80
N GLU A 129 -15.27 -14.03 0.30
CA GLU A 129 -16.18 -12.96 0.72
C GLU A 129 -16.59 -13.05 2.20
N ASN A 130 -16.36 -14.18 2.87
CA ASN A 130 -16.71 -14.37 4.28
C ASN A 130 -15.72 -13.72 5.25
N GLU A 131 -14.48 -13.42 4.83
CA GLU A 131 -13.45 -12.81 5.67
C GLU A 131 -13.25 -11.31 5.37
N LEU A 132 -14.10 -10.73 4.51
CA LEU A 132 -14.02 -9.32 4.13
C LEU A 132 -14.31 -8.36 5.29
N ASP A 133 -15.11 -8.78 6.27
CA ASP A 133 -15.41 -8.02 7.48
C ASP A 133 -14.14 -7.66 8.30
N LEU A 134 -13.10 -8.50 8.20
CA LEU A 134 -11.80 -8.27 8.83
C LEU A 134 -10.92 -7.27 8.06
N CYS A 135 -11.29 -6.91 6.82
CA CYS A 135 -10.39 -6.26 5.85
C CYS A 135 -10.55 -4.74 5.76
N ASP A 136 -10.82 -4.07 6.88
CA ASP A 136 -11.00 -2.60 6.90
C ASP A 136 -9.75 -1.78 6.59
N THR A 137 -8.57 -2.35 6.84
CA THR A 137 -7.30 -1.71 6.55
C THR A 137 -6.44 -2.58 5.64
N ARG A 138 -5.48 -1.93 4.97
CA ARG A 138 -4.49 -2.59 4.13
C ARG A 138 -3.74 -3.69 4.88
N THR A 139 -3.29 -3.42 6.12
CA THR A 139 -2.53 -4.43 6.89
C THR A 139 -3.39 -5.62 7.26
N TYR A 140 -4.65 -5.42 7.67
CA TYR A 140 -5.54 -6.55 7.94
C TYR A 140 -5.82 -7.36 6.67
N THR A 141 -6.12 -6.69 5.54
CA THR A 141 -6.29 -7.34 4.24
C THR A 141 -5.09 -8.22 3.89
N ARG A 142 -3.87 -7.71 4.14
CA ARG A 142 -2.62 -8.43 3.91
C ARG A 142 -2.41 -9.62 4.85
N ILE A 143 -2.91 -9.54 6.08
CA ILE A 143 -2.80 -10.64 7.05
C ILE A 143 -3.80 -11.74 6.69
N THR A 144 -5.07 -11.37 6.50
CA THR A 144 -6.17 -12.28 6.12
C THR A 144 -5.83 -13.03 4.84
N TYR A 145 -5.52 -12.31 3.76
CA TYR A 145 -5.24 -12.91 2.45
C TYR A 145 -3.75 -13.08 2.15
N LYS A 146 -2.92 -13.33 3.16
CA LYS A 146 -1.44 -13.37 3.01
C LYS A 146 -0.95 -14.25 1.85
N ARG A 147 -1.62 -15.38 1.60
CA ARG A 147 -1.26 -16.33 0.53
C ARG A 147 -1.76 -15.91 -0.85
N GLN A 148 -2.84 -15.11 -0.90
CA GLN A 148 -3.46 -14.64 -2.14
C GLN A 148 -2.96 -13.26 -2.56
N LEU A 149 -2.33 -12.51 -1.66
CA LEU A 149 -1.83 -11.17 -1.92
C LEU A 149 -0.72 -11.16 -2.98
N LEU A 150 -1.01 -10.48 -4.09
CA LEU A 150 -0.09 -10.24 -5.18
C LEU A 150 0.71 -8.95 -4.96
N PHE A 151 0.00 -7.88 -4.60
CA PHE A 151 0.55 -6.54 -4.43
C PHE A 151 -0.39 -5.64 -3.62
N ASP A 152 0.16 -4.69 -2.87
CA ASP A 152 -0.59 -3.66 -2.15
C ASP A 152 0.07 -2.29 -2.28
N ALA A 153 -0.76 -1.24 -2.33
CA ALA A 153 -0.31 0.15 -2.45
C ALA A 153 -1.33 1.15 -1.88
N ALA A 154 -0.88 2.38 -1.65
CA ALA A 154 -1.78 3.52 -1.59
C ALA A 154 -2.51 3.65 -2.93
N LEU A 155 -3.82 3.90 -2.89
CA LEU A 155 -4.66 4.00 -4.07
C LEU A 155 -4.55 5.39 -4.68
N ASP A 156 -4.30 5.42 -5.99
CA ASP A 156 -4.44 6.59 -6.83
C ASP A 156 -5.58 6.32 -7.82
N PHE A 157 -6.59 7.20 -7.85
CA PHE A 157 -7.79 7.01 -8.66
C PHE A 157 -7.50 7.03 -10.17
N ASP A 158 -6.49 7.80 -10.61
CA ASP A 158 -6.08 7.79 -12.02
C ASP A 158 -5.48 6.43 -12.40
N PHE A 159 -4.75 5.82 -11.49
CA PHE A 159 -4.24 4.47 -11.69
C PHE A 159 -5.38 3.46 -11.73
N LEU A 160 -6.36 3.56 -10.83
CA LEU A 160 -7.49 2.63 -10.80
C LEU A 160 -8.27 2.67 -12.11
N ARG A 161 -8.48 3.87 -12.66
CA ARG A 161 -9.07 4.06 -14.00
C ARG A 161 -8.25 3.37 -15.08
N ALA A 162 -6.95 3.65 -15.15
CA ALA A 162 -6.07 3.01 -16.12
C ALA A 162 -6.01 1.48 -15.97
N PHE A 163 -6.14 0.97 -14.74
CA PHE A 163 -6.17 -0.46 -14.44
C PHE A 163 -7.49 -1.11 -14.88
N ALA A 164 -8.62 -0.44 -14.67
CA ALA A 164 -9.92 -0.87 -15.18
C ALA A 164 -9.92 -0.91 -16.73
N ASP A 165 -9.43 0.17 -17.37
CA ASP A 165 -9.31 0.30 -18.83
C ASP A 165 -8.37 -0.75 -19.44
N ALA A 166 -7.41 -1.27 -18.67
CA ALA A 166 -6.51 -2.35 -19.09
C ALA A 166 -7.19 -3.73 -19.17
N GLY A 167 -8.51 -3.81 -18.99
CA GLY A 167 -9.31 -5.02 -19.17
C GLY A 167 -9.48 -5.84 -17.90
N TYR A 168 -9.46 -5.20 -16.72
CA TYR A 168 -9.73 -5.91 -15.47
C TYR A 168 -11.21 -6.34 -15.39
N ALA A 169 -11.43 -7.64 -15.22
CA ALA A 169 -12.76 -8.25 -15.16
C ALA A 169 -13.13 -8.84 -13.79
N GLY A 170 -12.20 -8.82 -12.83
CA GLY A 170 -12.43 -9.37 -11.49
C GLY A 170 -13.33 -8.50 -10.62
N LYS A 171 -13.61 -8.97 -9.40
CA LYS A 171 -14.43 -8.24 -8.44
C LYS A 171 -13.65 -7.12 -7.74
N VAL A 172 -14.36 -6.05 -7.38
CA VAL A 172 -13.84 -4.87 -6.69
C VAL A 172 -14.55 -4.76 -5.35
N TYR A 173 -13.87 -5.12 -4.28
CA TYR A 173 -14.41 -5.00 -2.93
C TYR A 173 -13.99 -3.67 -2.33
N VAL A 174 -14.92 -2.85 -1.85
CA VAL A 174 -14.63 -1.55 -1.24
C VAL A 174 -15.18 -1.53 0.18
N SER A 175 -14.32 -1.21 1.17
CA SER A 175 -14.79 -1.01 2.54
C SER A 175 -15.80 0.13 2.58
N GLU A 176 -16.92 -0.07 3.27
CA GLU A 176 -17.98 0.93 3.47
C GLU A 176 -17.41 2.27 3.96
N SER A 177 -16.41 2.23 4.84
CA SER A 177 -15.72 3.42 5.37
C SER A 177 -15.01 4.26 4.30
N ILE A 178 -14.49 3.62 3.25
CA ILE A 178 -13.82 4.27 2.13
C ILE A 178 -14.85 4.64 1.06
N TYR A 179 -15.81 3.76 0.79
CA TYR A 179 -16.87 4.04 -0.16
C TYR A 179 -17.65 5.31 0.23
N GLY A 180 -18.02 5.46 1.50
CA GLY A 180 -18.73 6.66 1.98
C GLY A 180 -17.97 7.98 1.78
N GLN A 181 -16.64 7.95 1.68
CA GLN A 181 -15.80 9.13 1.48
C GLN A 181 -15.53 9.42 -0.01
N TYR A 182 -15.53 8.39 -0.86
CA TYR A 182 -15.07 8.47 -2.25
C TYR A 182 -16.05 7.89 -3.28
N ALA A 183 -17.31 7.66 -2.90
CA ALA A 183 -18.34 7.10 -3.78
C ALA A 183 -18.39 7.77 -5.16
N PRO A 184 -18.35 9.11 -5.30
CA PRO A 184 -18.37 9.75 -6.61
C PRO A 184 -17.22 9.31 -7.53
N ALA A 185 -16.02 9.09 -6.97
CA ALA A 185 -14.87 8.67 -7.74
C ALA A 185 -14.97 7.20 -8.18
N PHE A 186 -15.54 6.32 -7.35
CA PHE A 186 -15.77 4.92 -7.73
C PHE A 186 -16.88 4.80 -8.79
N ASP A 187 -17.96 5.54 -8.61
CA ASP A 187 -19.07 5.59 -9.56
C ASP A 187 -18.63 6.13 -10.93
N GLU A 188 -17.70 7.09 -10.96
CA GLU A 188 -17.12 7.59 -12.21
C GLU A 188 -16.23 6.55 -12.90
N ILE A 189 -15.45 5.76 -12.16
CA ILE A 189 -14.49 4.80 -12.72
C ILE A 189 -15.16 3.53 -13.21
N PHE A 190 -16.05 2.95 -12.41
CA PHE A 190 -16.66 1.65 -12.72
C PHE A 190 -18.07 1.79 -13.31
N GLY A 191 -18.70 2.96 -13.17
CA GLY A 191 -20.10 3.16 -13.44
C GLY A 191 -20.94 2.94 -12.18
N LYS A 192 -21.98 3.76 -12.04
CA LYS A 192 -22.91 3.67 -10.92
C LYS A 192 -23.60 2.31 -10.90
N ASN A 193 -23.55 1.61 -9.76
CA ASN A 193 -24.09 0.26 -9.56
C ASN A 193 -23.46 -0.84 -10.44
N ASP A 194 -22.17 -0.72 -10.80
CA ASP A 194 -21.46 -1.82 -11.45
C ASP A 194 -21.51 -3.08 -10.55
N PRO A 195 -22.04 -4.22 -11.03
CA PRO A 195 -22.15 -5.45 -10.24
C PRO A 195 -20.80 -6.03 -9.80
N ARG A 196 -19.69 -5.60 -10.41
CA ARG A 196 -18.33 -5.96 -9.99
C ARG A 196 -17.92 -5.25 -8.72
N VAL A 197 -18.51 -4.09 -8.41
CA VAL A 197 -18.20 -3.30 -7.22
C VAL A 197 -19.10 -3.74 -6.07
N ILE A 198 -18.49 -4.34 -5.06
CA ILE A 198 -19.16 -4.83 -3.86
C ILE A 198 -18.67 -4.00 -2.68
N VAL A 199 -19.59 -3.27 -2.05
CA VAL A 199 -19.30 -2.54 -0.81
C VAL A 199 -19.50 -3.49 0.36
N TYR A 200 -18.48 -3.66 1.20
CA TYR A 200 -18.54 -4.53 2.37
C TYR A 200 -18.41 -3.73 3.67
N GLY A 201 -19.15 -4.15 4.69
CA GLY A 201 -19.07 -3.59 6.04
C GLY A 201 -18.20 -4.43 6.99
N ARG A 202 -18.22 -4.05 8.27
CA ARG A 202 -17.58 -4.79 9.38
C ARG A 202 -18.40 -5.97 9.89
N ILE A 203 -19.55 -6.23 9.28
CA ILE A 203 -20.46 -7.27 9.71
C ILE A 203 -20.17 -8.49 8.86
N PRO A 204 -19.94 -9.67 9.47
CA PRO A 204 -19.81 -10.92 8.72
C PRO A 204 -20.98 -11.10 7.76
N LYS A 205 -20.70 -11.54 6.54
CA LYS A 205 -21.71 -11.71 5.48
C LYS A 205 -22.85 -12.63 5.90
N GLU A 206 -22.57 -13.63 6.74
CA GLU A 206 -23.58 -14.52 7.30
C GLU A 206 -24.57 -13.79 8.22
N LEU A 207 -24.10 -12.78 8.95
CA LEU A 207 -24.89 -11.98 9.88
C LEU A 207 -25.66 -10.85 9.19
N GLU A 208 -25.18 -10.36 8.04
CA GLU A 208 -25.91 -9.34 7.25
C GLU A 208 -27.30 -9.80 6.82
N LYS A 209 -27.50 -11.12 6.63
CA LYS A 209 -28.81 -11.70 6.28
C LYS A 209 -29.86 -11.44 7.36
N PHE A 210 -29.46 -11.36 8.63
CA PHE A 210 -30.37 -11.09 9.74
C PHE A 210 -30.69 -9.60 9.87
N ARG A 211 -29.83 -8.72 9.38
CA ARG A 211 -30.04 -7.26 9.41
C ARG A 211 -31.05 -6.77 8.37
N LYS A 212 -31.21 -7.48 7.24
CA LYS A 212 -32.23 -7.16 6.23
C LYS A 212 -33.65 -7.62 6.61
N ASN A 213 -33.78 -8.47 7.62
CA ASN A 213 -35.04 -9.05 8.08
C ASN A 213 -35.51 -8.47 9.43
N ALA A 214 -34.85 -7.43 9.94
CA ALA A 214 -35.19 -6.69 11.15
C ALA A 214 -35.60 -5.26 10.76
#